data_AF-A0A3M9ZZ47-F1
#
_entry.id   AF-A0A3M9ZZ47-F1
#
_cell.length_a   1.000
_cell.length_b   1.000
_cell.length_c   1.000
_cell.angle_alpha   90.00
_cell.angle_beta   90.00
_cell.angle_gamma   90.00
#
_symmetry.space_group_name_H-M   'P 1'
#
loop_
_entity.id
_entity.type
_entity.pdbx_description
1 polymer ?
#
loop_
_entity_poly.entity_id
_entity_poly.type
_entity_poly.pdbx_seq_one_letter_code
_entity_poly.pdbx_strand_id
1 'polypeptide(L)'
;MEDKEPQAKRYRNVEDLPASVVRQARVGHNTEQAIRDMIGAPCRIIESCMDLEHNESTFEIDIVEDDQYLDSVDLSVYGNNAEMTATRAFSVGCAYNVDHAIRRGSEMPLGELDGYEPKLEISVCEDALIITLSVAGKASDMPKIHRLVGVMRAAEFAMLKS
;
A
#
# COMPACT_ATOMS: atom_id res chain seq x y z
N MET A 1 -45.76 18.62 -10.53
CA MET A 1 -44.39 19.15 -10.46
C MET A 1 -43.49 17.97 -10.71
N GLU A 2 -42.91 17.89 -11.91
CA GLU A 2 -41.94 16.83 -12.24
C GLU A 2 -40.56 17.35 -11.84
N ASP A 3 -39.92 16.66 -10.89
CA ASP A 3 -38.52 16.86 -10.54
C ASP A 3 -37.67 16.45 -11.75
N LYS A 4 -37.06 17.45 -12.41
CA LYS A 4 -36.04 17.20 -13.43
C LYS A 4 -34.74 16.82 -12.71
N GLU A 5 -34.33 15.57 -12.85
CA GLU A 5 -32.99 15.12 -12.49
C GLU A 5 -31.94 16.05 -13.13
N PRO A 6 -30.88 16.45 -12.40
CA PRO A 6 -29.82 17.28 -12.97
C PRO A 6 -29.10 16.50 -14.08
N GLN A 7 -29.29 16.92 -15.33
CA GLN A 7 -28.51 16.40 -16.46
C GLN A 7 -27.02 16.56 -16.16
N ALA A 8 -26.31 15.43 -16.07
CA ALA A 8 -24.86 15.42 -15.91
C ALA A 8 -24.22 16.19 -17.08
N LYS A 9 -23.64 17.37 -16.78
CA LYS A 9 -22.88 18.16 -17.75
C LYS A 9 -21.67 17.33 -18.20
N ARG A 10 -21.69 16.87 -19.45
CA ARG A 10 -20.53 16.25 -20.10
C ARG A 10 -19.61 17.33 -20.63
N TYR A 11 -18.46 17.49 -20.02
CA TYR A 11 -17.38 18.36 -20.49
C TYR A 11 -16.57 17.60 -21.56
N ARG A 12 -16.32 18.23 -22.71
CA ARG A 12 -15.62 17.58 -23.84
C ARG A 12 -14.11 17.82 -23.80
N ASN A 13 -13.68 18.98 -23.31
CA ASN A 13 -12.28 19.34 -23.15
C ASN A 13 -11.95 19.60 -21.68
N VAL A 14 -10.67 19.43 -21.31
CA VAL A 14 -10.17 19.74 -19.95
C VAL A 14 -10.35 21.22 -19.62
N GLU A 15 -10.28 22.09 -20.64
CA GLU A 15 -10.52 23.53 -20.55
C GLU A 15 -11.96 23.88 -20.16
N ASP A 16 -12.91 22.97 -20.44
CA ASP A 16 -14.32 23.15 -20.10
C ASP A 16 -14.63 22.74 -18.65
N LEU A 17 -13.70 22.02 -17.98
CA LEU A 17 -13.88 21.59 -16.61
C LEU A 17 -13.80 22.77 -15.64
N PRO A 18 -14.58 22.76 -14.54
CA PRO A 18 -14.44 23.74 -13.49
C PRO A 18 -12.98 23.80 -12.99
N ALA A 19 -12.47 25.01 -12.73
CA ALA A 19 -11.11 25.20 -12.24
C ALA A 19 -10.84 24.41 -10.94
N SER A 20 -11.87 24.15 -10.12
CA SER A 20 -11.78 23.27 -8.95
C SER A 20 -11.44 21.82 -9.31
N VAL A 21 -12.10 21.26 -10.32
CA VAL A 21 -11.85 19.90 -10.82
C VAL A 21 -10.44 19.78 -11.40
N VAL A 22 -10.02 20.76 -12.20
CA VAL A 22 -8.66 20.77 -12.78
C VAL A 22 -7.59 20.92 -11.69
N ARG A 23 -7.82 21.77 -10.69
CA ARG A 23 -6.90 21.92 -9.54
C ARG A 23 -6.82 20.64 -8.72
N GLN A 24 -7.95 20.00 -8.41
CA GLN A 24 -7.99 18.73 -7.68
C GLN A 24 -7.24 17.63 -8.44
N ALA A 25 -7.47 17.50 -9.75
CA ALA A 25 -6.75 16.53 -10.58
C ALA A 25 -5.23 16.78 -10.59
N ARG A 26 -4.80 18.05 -10.64
CA ARG A 26 -3.37 18.41 -10.54
C ARG A 26 -2.77 18.10 -9.17
N VAL A 27 -3.49 18.37 -8.09
CA VAL A 27 -3.05 18.03 -6.73
C VAL A 27 -2.90 16.52 -6.60
N GLY A 28 -3.90 15.74 -7.04
CA GLY A 28 -3.83 14.28 -7.05
C GLY A 28 -2.64 13.75 -7.84
N HIS A 29 -2.42 14.25 -9.07
CA HIS A 29 -1.26 13.86 -9.87
C HIS A 29 0.07 14.20 -9.18
N ASN A 30 0.21 15.38 -8.58
CA ASN A 30 1.44 15.75 -7.89
C ASN A 30 1.69 14.87 -6.66
N THR A 31 0.64 14.53 -5.90
CA THR A 31 0.72 13.61 -4.77
C THR A 31 1.11 12.21 -5.24
N GLU A 32 0.46 11.66 -6.27
CA GLU A 32 0.83 10.37 -6.86
C GLU A 32 2.28 10.35 -7.36
N GLN A 33 2.77 11.43 -7.97
CA GLN A 33 4.15 11.52 -8.40
C GLN A 33 5.12 11.54 -7.20
N ALA A 34 4.80 12.28 -6.14
CA ALA A 34 5.61 12.30 -4.91
C ALA A 34 5.64 10.94 -4.22
N ILE A 35 4.50 10.24 -4.15
CA ILE A 35 4.40 8.88 -3.63
C ILE A 35 5.22 7.93 -4.51
N ARG A 36 5.06 7.99 -5.84
CA ARG A 36 5.86 7.22 -6.79
C ARG A 36 7.36 7.41 -6.59
N ASP A 37 7.80 8.65 -6.39
CA ASP A 37 9.21 8.95 -6.14
C ASP A 37 9.68 8.36 -4.80
N MET A 38 8.82 8.40 -3.77
CA MET A 38 9.07 7.82 -2.45
C MET A 38 9.17 6.29 -2.50
N ILE A 39 8.14 5.60 -3.02
CA ILE A 39 8.06 4.13 -3.04
C ILE A 39 8.85 3.50 -4.18
N GLY A 40 9.20 4.29 -5.21
CA GLY A 40 9.99 3.85 -6.37
C GLY A 40 9.25 2.97 -7.37
N ALA A 41 7.93 3.03 -7.42
CA ALA A 41 7.09 2.26 -8.34
C ALA A 41 5.90 3.08 -8.85
N PRO A 42 5.41 2.85 -10.09
CA PRO A 42 4.18 3.43 -10.57
C PRO A 42 3.01 3.03 -9.67
N CYS A 43 2.21 4.02 -9.26
CA CYS A 43 1.11 3.79 -8.36
C CYS A 43 -0.06 4.71 -8.65
N ARG A 44 -1.21 4.37 -8.06
CA ARG A 44 -2.45 5.14 -8.09
C ARG A 44 -3.04 5.22 -6.68
N ILE A 45 -3.51 6.40 -6.28
CA ILE A 45 -4.20 6.54 -4.99
C ILE A 45 -5.63 5.98 -5.16
N ILE A 46 -6.00 5.01 -4.32
CA ILE A 46 -7.35 4.44 -4.23
C ILE A 46 -8.19 5.31 -3.32
N GLU A 47 -7.70 5.52 -2.09
CA GLU A 47 -8.34 6.32 -1.05
C GLU A 47 -7.28 7.18 -0.33
N SER A 48 -7.71 8.34 0.16
CA SER A 48 -6.83 9.21 0.95
C SER A 48 -7.60 9.86 2.09
N CYS A 49 -7.01 9.82 3.28
CA CYS A 49 -7.51 10.50 4.47
C CYS A 49 -6.48 11.50 4.98
N MET A 50 -6.91 12.71 5.33
CA MET A 50 -6.04 13.74 5.93
C MET A 50 -6.60 14.13 7.29
N ASP A 51 -5.85 13.81 8.34
CA ASP A 51 -6.12 14.29 9.68
C ASP A 51 -5.31 15.58 9.92
N LEU A 52 -6.02 16.71 9.94
CA LEU A 52 -5.42 18.02 10.16
C LEU A 52 -5.05 18.27 11.63
N GLU A 53 -5.69 17.58 12.58
CA GLU A 53 -5.39 17.72 14.01
C GLU A 53 -4.05 17.05 14.34
N HIS A 54 -3.80 15.89 13.72
CA HIS A 54 -2.58 15.12 13.89
C HIS A 54 -1.53 15.38 12.81
N ASN A 55 -1.84 16.23 11.83
CA ASN A 55 -0.98 16.52 10.67
C ASN A 55 -0.49 15.24 9.98
N GLU A 56 -1.43 14.33 9.76
CA GLU A 56 -1.22 13.00 9.21
C GLU A 56 -2.00 12.87 7.90
N SER A 57 -1.37 12.26 6.89
CA SER A 57 -2.02 11.91 5.63
C SER A 57 -1.80 10.44 5.35
N THR A 58 -2.88 9.68 5.25
CA THR A 58 -2.85 8.25 4.92
C THR A 58 -3.41 8.04 3.52
N PHE A 59 -2.72 7.19 2.77
CA PHE A 59 -3.02 6.88 1.38
C PHE A 59 -3.09 5.37 1.21
N GLU A 60 -4.23 4.87 0.76
CA GLU A 60 -4.35 3.51 0.22
C GLU A 60 -3.96 3.58 -1.26
N ILE A 61 -3.01 2.74 -1.66
CA ILE A 61 -2.31 2.86 -2.93
C ILE A 61 -2.34 1.52 -3.68
N ASP A 62 -2.72 1.59 -4.95
CA ASP A 62 -2.55 0.49 -5.91
C ASP A 62 -1.17 0.59 -6.57
N ILE A 63 -0.43 -0.52 -6.58
CA ILE A 63 0.87 -0.61 -7.25
C ILE A 63 0.64 -1.16 -8.66
N VAL A 64 0.95 -0.35 -9.67
CA VAL A 64 0.74 -0.70 -11.08
C VAL A 64 1.95 -1.50 -11.57
N GLU A 65 2.00 -2.78 -11.21
CA GLU A 65 3.02 -3.75 -11.63
C GLU A 65 2.39 -4.94 -12.39
N ASP A 66 3.18 -5.55 -13.28
CA ASP A 66 2.72 -6.64 -14.15
C ASP A 66 2.39 -7.94 -13.38
N ASP A 67 2.97 -8.15 -12.19
CA ASP A 67 2.86 -9.38 -11.43
C ASP A 67 1.88 -9.32 -10.23
N GLN A 68 1.29 -8.14 -9.95
CA GLN A 68 0.30 -7.88 -8.90
C GLN A 68 0.49 -8.73 -7.64
N TYR A 69 1.71 -8.71 -7.10
CA TYR A 69 2.04 -9.55 -5.96
C TYR A 69 1.31 -9.09 -4.69
N LEU A 70 1.29 -7.80 -4.41
CA LEU A 70 0.69 -7.24 -3.19
C LEU A 70 -0.82 -7.07 -3.36
N ASP A 71 -1.57 -7.35 -2.30
CA ASP A 71 -3.02 -7.15 -2.28
C ASP A 71 -3.39 -5.72 -1.86
N SER A 72 -2.61 -5.11 -0.97
CA SER A 72 -2.75 -3.70 -0.61
C SER A 72 -1.44 -3.07 -0.16
N VAL A 73 -1.34 -1.76 -0.34
CA VAL A 73 -0.26 -0.93 0.20
C VAL A 73 -0.86 0.35 0.79
N ASP A 74 -0.59 0.56 2.08
CA ASP A 74 -0.94 1.78 2.78
C ASP A 74 0.32 2.60 3.06
N LEU A 75 0.23 3.91 2.87
CA LEU A 75 1.29 4.87 3.20
C LEU A 75 0.72 5.97 4.09
N SER A 76 1.22 6.05 5.31
CA SER A 76 0.92 7.13 6.25
C SER A 76 2.12 8.06 6.35
N VAL A 77 1.89 9.36 6.17
CA VAL A 77 2.91 10.42 6.27
C VAL A 77 2.53 11.36 7.39
N TYR A 78 3.43 11.55 8.35
CA TYR A 78 3.23 12.40 9.52
C TYR A 78 4.48 13.24 9.79
N GLY A 79 4.37 14.54 9.52
CA GLY A 79 5.52 15.45 9.56
C GLY A 79 6.62 15.05 8.57
N ASN A 80 7.81 14.70 9.08
CA ASN A 80 8.96 14.25 8.27
C ASN A 80 9.12 12.72 8.21
N ASN A 81 8.21 12.00 8.87
CA ASN A 81 8.25 10.55 8.96
C ASN A 81 7.14 9.95 8.09
N ALA A 82 7.31 8.68 7.77
CA ALA A 82 6.31 7.88 7.11
C ALA A 82 6.33 6.45 7.63
N GLU A 83 5.19 5.79 7.53
CA GLU A 83 5.04 4.36 7.68
C GLU A 83 4.41 3.81 6.39
N MET A 84 4.99 2.75 5.86
CA MET A 84 4.45 2.02 4.72
C MET A 84 4.14 0.60 5.15
N THR A 85 2.92 0.17 4.89
CA THR A 85 2.41 -1.15 5.21
C THR A 85 2.02 -1.86 3.93
N ALA A 86 2.60 -3.02 3.68
CA ALA A 86 2.29 -3.86 2.53
C ALA A 86 1.65 -5.17 3.02
N THR A 87 0.57 -5.60 2.34
CA THR A 87 -0.18 -6.79 2.70
C THR A 87 -0.26 -7.77 1.55
N ARG A 88 -0.17 -9.06 1.89
CA ARG A 88 -0.30 -10.19 0.97
C ARG A 88 -1.11 -11.31 1.63
N ALA A 89 -2.17 -11.78 0.97
CA ALA A 89 -3.01 -12.88 1.39
C ALA A 89 -2.93 -14.07 0.42
N PHE A 90 -2.47 -15.24 0.88
CA PHE A 90 -2.34 -16.43 0.05
C PHE A 90 -2.93 -17.66 0.73
N SER A 91 -3.56 -18.54 -0.06
CA SER A 91 -4.17 -19.77 0.45
C SER A 91 -3.12 -20.82 0.77
N VAL A 92 -3.26 -21.45 1.93
CA VAL A 92 -2.45 -22.62 2.33
C VAL A 92 -3.29 -23.88 2.16
N GLY A 93 -3.05 -24.61 1.08
CA GLY A 93 -3.84 -25.80 0.70
C GLY A 93 -3.80 -26.99 1.70
N CYS A 94 -3.14 -26.86 2.86
CA CYS A 94 -3.09 -27.90 3.88
C CYS A 94 -3.05 -27.30 5.30
N ALA A 95 -4.17 -27.39 6.03
CA ALA A 95 -4.36 -26.79 7.35
C ALA A 95 -3.50 -27.41 8.48
N TYR A 96 -2.91 -28.60 8.26
CA TYR A 96 -2.27 -29.37 9.32
C TYR A 96 -0.89 -28.85 9.78
N ASN A 97 -0.37 -27.76 9.20
CA ASN A 97 0.94 -27.22 9.57
C ASN A 97 1.00 -25.68 9.60
N VAL A 98 -0.16 -25.03 9.77
CA VAL A 98 -0.26 -23.56 9.73
C VAL A 98 0.62 -22.90 10.79
N ASP A 99 0.61 -23.37 12.03
CA ASP A 99 1.45 -22.80 13.11
C ASP A 99 2.95 -22.91 12.81
N HIS A 100 3.38 -24.03 12.21
CA HIS A 100 4.78 -24.21 11.81
C HIS A 100 5.14 -23.33 10.62
N ALA A 101 4.22 -23.17 9.67
CA ALA A 101 4.38 -22.25 8.55
C ALA A 101 4.57 -20.83 9.08
N ILE A 102 3.65 -20.33 9.91
CA ILE A 102 3.73 -19.02 10.56
C ILE A 102 5.07 -18.84 11.25
N ARG A 103 5.48 -19.79 12.10
CA ARG A 103 6.76 -19.72 12.81
C ARG A 103 7.94 -19.53 11.86
N ARG A 104 8.02 -20.32 10.78
CA ARG A 104 9.09 -20.20 9.78
C ARG A 104 9.06 -18.86 9.05
N GLY A 105 7.88 -18.35 8.72
CA GLY A 105 7.72 -17.03 8.12
C GLY A 105 8.19 -15.91 9.06
N SER A 106 7.79 -15.97 10.33
CA SER A 106 8.15 -14.97 11.36
C SER A 106 9.64 -14.99 11.72
N GLU A 107 10.32 -16.12 11.53
CA GLU A 107 11.77 -16.25 11.76
C GLU A 107 12.61 -15.70 10.59
N MET A 108 11.99 -15.23 9.50
CA MET A 108 12.74 -14.71 8.37
C MET A 108 13.51 -13.44 8.71
N PRO A 109 14.79 -13.35 8.31
CA PRO A 109 15.60 -12.17 8.57
C PRO A 109 15.05 -10.95 7.82
N LEU A 110 14.88 -9.85 8.56
CA LEU A 110 14.46 -8.56 8.02
C LEU A 110 15.65 -7.65 7.67
N GLY A 111 16.86 -8.21 7.55
CA GLY A 111 18.10 -7.42 7.38
C GLY A 111 18.14 -6.59 6.10
N GLU A 112 17.34 -6.94 5.09
CA GLU A 112 17.13 -6.09 3.92
C GLU A 112 16.41 -4.77 4.24
N LEU A 113 15.95 -4.57 5.47
CA LEU A 113 15.28 -3.37 5.98
C LEU A 113 16.05 -2.77 7.17
N ASP A 114 17.35 -3.08 7.30
CA ASP A 114 18.22 -2.47 8.29
C ASP A 114 18.24 -0.93 8.13
N GLY A 115 18.14 -0.23 9.26
CA GLY A 115 18.02 1.23 9.30
C GLY A 115 16.59 1.76 9.35
N TYR A 116 15.60 0.87 9.22
CA TYR A 116 14.18 1.16 9.43
C TYR A 116 13.65 0.48 10.70
N GLU A 117 12.39 0.73 11.03
CA GLU A 117 11.65 -0.01 12.07
C GLU A 117 10.70 -1.04 11.41
N PRO A 118 11.21 -2.18 10.88
CA PRO A 118 10.37 -3.16 10.22
C PRO A 118 9.60 -4.03 11.21
N LYS A 119 8.35 -4.32 10.89
CA LYS A 119 7.49 -5.24 11.64
C LYS A 119 6.80 -6.20 10.66
N LEU A 120 7.09 -7.49 10.81
CA LEU A 120 6.45 -8.56 10.05
C LEU A 120 5.40 -9.24 10.93
N GLU A 121 4.15 -9.21 10.49
CA GLU A 121 3.03 -9.90 11.11
C GLU A 121 2.47 -10.94 10.15
N ILE A 122 2.10 -12.11 10.70
CA ILE A 122 1.48 -13.19 9.94
C ILE A 122 0.24 -13.61 10.70
N SER A 123 -0.91 -13.53 10.06
CA SER A 123 -2.21 -13.89 10.62
C SER A 123 -2.92 -14.92 9.75
N VAL A 124 -3.86 -15.65 10.37
CA VAL A 124 -4.68 -16.65 9.70
C VAL A 124 -6.10 -16.09 9.55
N CYS A 125 -6.63 -16.13 8.34
CA CYS A 125 -8.03 -15.83 8.06
C CYS A 125 -8.61 -16.99 7.25
N GLU A 126 -9.49 -17.78 7.87
CA GLU A 126 -10.09 -18.98 7.26
C GLU A 126 -9.03 -19.96 6.71
N ASP A 127 -8.89 -20.07 5.39
CA ASP A 127 -7.93 -20.91 4.67
C ASP A 127 -6.74 -20.12 4.08
N ALA A 128 -6.63 -18.83 4.40
CA ALA A 128 -5.58 -17.94 3.95
C ALA A 128 -4.62 -17.53 5.07
N LEU A 129 -3.36 -17.37 4.71
CA LEU A 129 -2.36 -16.66 5.50
C LEU A 129 -2.22 -15.25 4.96
N ILE A 130 -2.23 -14.29 5.87
CA ILE A 130 -2.03 -12.87 5.57
C ILE A 130 -0.69 -12.44 6.15
N ILE A 131 0.22 -12.01 5.29
CA ILE A 131 1.48 -11.37 5.64
C ILE A 131 1.26 -9.87 5.59
N THR A 132 1.58 -9.19 6.68
CA THR A 132 1.64 -7.74 6.74
C THR A 132 3.05 -7.33 7.12
N LEU A 133 3.69 -6.52 6.27
CA LEU A 133 5.00 -5.95 6.54
C LEU A 133 4.85 -4.44 6.65
N SER A 134 5.04 -3.89 7.84
CA SER A 134 5.14 -2.44 8.03
C SER A 134 6.59 -2.01 8.24
N VAL A 135 6.91 -0.82 7.75
CA VAL A 135 8.21 -0.18 7.92
C VAL A 135 7.98 1.29 8.23
N ALA A 136 8.55 1.78 9.33
CA ALA A 136 8.52 3.20 9.67
C ALA A 136 9.93 3.82 9.56
N GLY A 137 9.97 5.11 9.20
CA GLY A 137 11.21 5.86 9.06
C GLY A 137 11.00 7.29 8.58
N LYS A 138 12.06 7.92 8.07
CA LYS A 138 11.97 9.24 7.43
C LYS A 138 11.32 9.09 6.06
N ALA A 139 10.36 9.96 5.74
CA ALA A 139 9.65 9.95 4.46
C ALA A 139 10.61 10.03 3.25
N SER A 140 11.69 10.80 3.38
CA SER A 140 12.69 10.98 2.32
C SER A 140 13.59 9.76 2.08
N ASP A 141 13.62 8.82 3.01
CA ASP A 141 14.53 7.68 3.01
C ASP A 141 13.79 6.35 3.05
N MET A 142 12.46 6.35 2.81
CA MET A 142 11.67 5.13 2.85
C MET A 142 12.20 4.05 1.90
N PRO A 143 12.22 2.77 2.33
CA PRO A 143 12.61 1.68 1.46
C PRO A 143 11.67 1.62 0.26
N LYS A 144 12.23 1.32 -0.91
CA LYS A 144 11.44 1.12 -2.13
C LYS A 144 10.58 -0.13 -2.02
N ILE A 145 9.41 -0.13 -2.66
CA ILE A 145 8.41 -1.19 -2.52
C ILE A 145 8.94 -2.58 -2.90
N HIS A 146 9.83 -2.68 -3.88
CA HIS A 146 10.44 -3.96 -4.29
C HIS A 146 11.25 -4.64 -3.18
N ARG A 147 11.82 -3.88 -2.22
CA ARG A 147 12.52 -4.45 -1.05
C ARG A 147 11.53 -5.12 -0.11
N LEU A 148 10.38 -4.49 0.12
CA LEU A 148 9.29 -5.08 0.92
C LEU A 148 8.79 -6.36 0.25
N VAL A 149 8.53 -6.31 -1.06
CA VAL A 149 8.13 -7.49 -1.85
C VAL A 149 9.15 -8.62 -1.73
N GLY A 150 10.46 -8.32 -1.79
CA GLY A 150 11.53 -9.30 -1.63
C GLY A 150 11.45 -10.03 -0.28
N VAL A 151 11.32 -9.27 0.82
CA VAL A 151 11.18 -9.81 2.18
C VAL A 151 9.90 -10.63 2.32
N MET A 152 8.76 -10.12 1.84
CA MET A 152 7.47 -10.79 1.93
C MET A 152 7.46 -12.11 1.13
N ARG A 153 8.06 -12.12 -0.07
CA ARG A 153 8.22 -13.36 -0.87
C ARG A 153 9.11 -14.38 -0.17
N ALA A 154 10.18 -13.93 0.49
CA ALA A 154 11.06 -14.81 1.24
C ALA A 154 10.32 -15.43 2.44
N ALA A 155 9.50 -14.64 3.16
CA ALA A 155 8.61 -15.12 4.20
C ALA A 155 7.59 -16.12 3.67
N GLU A 156 6.85 -15.78 2.62
CA GLU A 156 5.90 -16.67 1.94
C GLU A 156 6.56 -18.00 1.54
N PHE A 157 7.73 -17.94 0.91
CA PHE A 157 8.46 -19.14 0.50
C PHE A 157 8.87 -20.02 1.70
N ALA A 158 9.34 -19.42 2.79
CA ALA A 158 9.70 -20.14 4.01
C ALA A 158 8.47 -20.82 4.64
N MET A 159 7.30 -20.20 4.56
CA MET A 159 6.04 -20.77 5.02
C MET A 159 5.59 -21.95 4.17
N LEU A 160 5.76 -21.88 2.85
CA LEU A 160 5.32 -22.91 1.90
C LEU A 160 6.26 -24.13 1.81
N LYS A 161 7.52 -24.01 2.23
CA LYS A 161 8.49 -25.11 2.22
C LYS A 161 7.96 -26.27 3.07
N SER A 162 7.76 -27.49 2.55
CA SER A 162 7.31 -28.64 3.35
C SER A 162 8.44 -29.19 4.21
#